data_AF-A0A0N8PSU8-F1
#
_entry.id   AF-A0A0N8PSU8-F1
#
_cell.length_a   1.000
_cell.length_b   1.000
_cell.length_c   1.000
_cell.angle_alpha   90.00
_cell.angle_beta   90.00
_cell.angle_gamma   90.00
#
_symmetry.space_group_name_H-M   'P 1'
#
loop_
_entity.id
_entity.type
_entity.pdbx_description
1 polymer ?
#
loop_
_entity_poly.entity_id
_entity_poly.type
_entity_poly.pdbx_seq_one_letter_code
_entity_poly.pdbx_strand_id
1 'polypeptide(L)'
;GIIDWGDITAGDPATDLSGVWMLFGSAAVRQQALEAYGPVSAATLVRARGWALAFGLILLDSGMVDNPRNAALGAQTLRRVLEHE
;
A
#
# COMPACT_ATOMS: atom_id res chain seq x y z
N GLY A 1 7.10 19.79 0.45
CA GLY A 1 7.88 18.92 1.36
C GLY A 1 7.03 17.72 1.77
N ILE A 2 7.63 16.71 2.39
CA ILE A 2 6.92 15.56 2.98
C ILE A 2 6.73 15.81 4.48
N ILE A 3 5.54 15.57 5.00
CA ILE A 3 5.14 15.85 6.39
C ILE A 3 4.64 14.57 7.07
N ASP A 4 4.16 14.68 8.31
CA ASP A 4 3.56 13.59 9.09
C ASP A 4 4.55 12.46 9.46
N TRP A 5 5.70 12.87 10.01
CA TRP A 5 6.79 11.98 10.45
C TRP A 5 6.52 11.33 11.83
N GLY A 6 5.29 11.40 12.36
CA GLY A 6 4.96 11.03 13.74
C GLY A 6 5.08 9.52 14.03
N ASP A 7 4.81 8.68 13.04
CA ASP A 7 4.86 7.22 13.15
C ASP A 7 6.20 6.62 12.68
N ILE A 8 7.19 7.46 12.42
CA ILE A 8 8.48 6.98 11.93
C ILE A 8 9.26 6.26 13.00
N THR A 9 9.74 5.08 12.63
CA THR A 9 10.43 4.17 13.52
C THR A 9 11.43 3.32 12.72
N ALA A 10 12.31 2.62 13.43
CA ALA A 10 13.06 1.52 12.83
C ALA A 10 12.07 0.37 12.52
N GLY A 11 11.96 -0.02 11.26
CA GLY A 11 11.00 -1.03 10.81
C GLY A 11 11.39 -1.65 9.47
N ASP A 12 10.50 -2.48 8.92
CA ASP A 12 10.68 -3.05 7.59
C ASP A 12 10.55 -1.95 6.52
N PRO A 13 11.58 -1.73 5.66
CA PRO A 13 11.49 -0.74 4.58
C PRO A 13 10.37 -1.03 3.57
N ALA A 14 9.86 -2.27 3.52
CA ALA A 14 8.76 -2.64 2.65
C ALA A 14 7.44 -1.94 2.99
N THR A 15 7.30 -1.41 4.21
CA THR A 15 6.09 -0.69 4.66
C THR A 15 5.84 0.56 3.80
N ASP A 16 6.88 1.34 3.48
CA ASP A 16 6.70 2.53 2.63
C ASP A 16 6.24 2.16 1.21
N LEU A 17 6.71 1.02 0.70
CA LEU A 17 6.35 0.53 -0.64
C LEU A 17 4.92 -0.03 -0.70
N SER A 18 4.26 -0.31 0.43
CA SER A 18 2.83 -0.67 0.42
C SER A 18 1.97 0.43 -0.20
N GLY A 19 2.44 1.68 -0.10
CA GLY A 19 1.82 2.85 -0.70
C GLY A 19 1.57 2.71 -2.19
N VAL A 20 2.36 1.90 -2.91
CA VAL A 20 2.17 1.65 -4.34
C VAL A 20 0.78 1.10 -4.64
N TRP A 21 0.27 0.14 -3.85
CA TRP A 21 -1.07 -0.41 -4.02
C TRP A 21 -2.17 0.45 -3.38
N MET A 22 -1.83 1.21 -2.34
CA MET A 22 -2.80 2.06 -1.64
C MET A 22 -3.12 3.35 -2.43
N LEU A 23 -2.12 3.94 -3.08
CA LEU A 23 -2.24 5.24 -3.74
C LEU A 23 -2.60 5.12 -5.24
N PHE A 24 -2.02 4.15 -5.96
CA PHE A 24 -2.16 4.10 -7.42
C PHE A 24 -3.14 3.04 -7.89
N GLY A 25 -4.19 3.48 -8.59
CA GLY A 25 -5.25 2.61 -9.08
C GLY A 25 -4.89 1.73 -10.27
N SER A 26 -3.97 2.18 -11.12
CA SER A 26 -3.58 1.49 -12.36
C SER A 26 -2.35 0.61 -12.14
N ALA A 27 -2.39 -0.63 -12.62
CA ALA A 27 -1.23 -1.53 -12.63
C ALA A 27 -0.04 -0.92 -13.37
N ALA A 28 -0.28 -0.26 -14.51
CA ALA A 28 0.77 0.43 -15.27
C ALA A 28 1.42 1.58 -14.47
N VAL A 29 0.63 2.34 -13.71
CA VAL A 29 1.16 3.43 -12.86
C VAL A 29 1.93 2.86 -11.67
N ARG A 30 1.48 1.75 -11.09
CA ARG A 30 2.24 1.05 -10.03
C ARG A 30 3.59 0.57 -10.53
N GLN A 31 3.63 -0.01 -11.74
CA GLN A 31 4.88 -0.42 -12.38
C GLN A 31 5.82 0.77 -12.61
N GLN A 32 5.31 1.88 -13.15
CA GLN A 32 6.09 3.11 -13.32
C GLN A 32 6.63 3.67 -12.00
N ALA A 33 5.84 3.62 -10.92
CA ALA A 33 6.28 4.06 -9.60
C ALA A 33 7.42 3.20 -9.05
N LEU A 34 7.34 1.87 -9.22
CA LEU A 34 8.41 0.95 -8.83
C LEU A 34 9.68 1.15 -9.67
N GLU A 35 9.55 1.35 -10.98
CA GLU A 35 10.67 1.69 -11.87
C GLU A 35 11.36 2.99 -11.49
N ALA A 36 10.56 4.03 -11.14
CA ALA A 36 11.09 5.31 -10.70
C ALA A 36 11.76 5.25 -9.32
N TYR A 37 11.28 4.37 -8.43
CA TYR A 37 11.91 4.11 -7.13
C TYR A 37 13.29 3.45 -7.28
N GLY A 38 13.44 2.60 -8.29
CA GLY A 38 14.69 1.90 -8.61
C GLY A 38 14.69 0.43 -8.17
N PRO A 39 15.86 -0.23 -8.17
CA PRO A 39 15.95 -1.66 -7.89
C PRO A 39 15.42 -2.04 -6.50
N VAL A 40 14.37 -2.87 -6.46
CA VAL A 40 13.81 -3.46 -5.23
C VAL A 40 13.95 -4.97 -5.30
N SER A 41 14.39 -5.60 -4.21
CA SER A 41 14.46 -7.07 -4.16
C SER A 41 13.06 -7.69 -4.25
N ALA A 42 12.95 -8.86 -4.88
CA ALA A 42 11.70 -9.61 -4.93
C ALA A 42 11.12 -9.88 -3.52
N ALA A 43 11.99 -10.18 -2.55
CA ALA A 43 11.57 -10.38 -1.16
C ALA A 43 10.95 -9.11 -0.53
N THR A 44 11.52 -7.94 -0.81
CA THR A 44 10.95 -6.66 -0.36
C THR A 44 9.61 -6.37 -1.02
N LEU A 45 9.46 -6.65 -2.32
CA LEU A 45 8.17 -6.47 -3.02
C LEU A 45 7.07 -7.38 -2.46
N VAL A 46 7.39 -8.64 -2.14
CA VAL A 46 6.44 -9.56 -1.51
C VAL A 46 5.99 -9.02 -0.14
N ARG A 47 6.91 -8.52 0.69
CA ARG A 47 6.55 -7.92 1.98
C ARG A 47 5.75 -6.63 1.80
N ALA A 48 6.05 -5.81 0.80
CA ALA A 48 5.31 -4.58 0.53
C ALA A 48 3.85 -4.87 0.15
N ARG A 49 3.61 -5.91 -0.67
CA ARG A 49 2.25 -6.43 -0.94
C ARG A 49 1.58 -6.94 0.33
N GLY A 50 2.32 -7.63 1.20
CA GLY A 50 1.84 -8.09 2.50
C GLY A 50 1.40 -6.93 3.42
N TRP A 51 2.20 -5.87 3.50
CA TRP A 51 1.84 -4.65 4.24
C TRP A 51 0.60 -3.97 3.62
N ALA A 52 0.51 -3.90 2.30
CA ALA A 52 -0.67 -3.35 1.63
C ALA A 52 -1.95 -4.17 1.92
N LEU A 53 -1.83 -5.51 1.99
CA LEU A 53 -2.93 -6.37 2.43
C LEU A 53 -3.34 -6.05 3.88
N ALA A 54 -2.38 -5.96 4.80
CA ALA A 54 -2.64 -5.68 6.21
C ALA A 54 -3.32 -4.32 6.39
N PHE A 55 -2.80 -3.26 5.79
CA PHE A 55 -3.42 -1.93 5.82
C PHE A 55 -4.78 -1.89 5.14
N GLY A 56 -4.94 -2.60 4.01
CA GLY A 56 -6.21 -2.72 3.32
C GLY A 56 -7.30 -3.33 4.20
N LEU A 57 -6.97 -4.38 4.96
CA LEU A 57 -7.87 -5.00 5.94
C LEU A 57 -8.20 -4.04 7.09
N ILE A 58 -7.19 -3.38 7.68
CA ILE A 58 -7.39 -2.44 8.80
C ILE A 58 -8.29 -1.26 8.38
N LEU A 59 -8.04 -0.68 7.20
CA LEU A 59 -8.84 0.42 6.67
C LEU A 59 -10.27 0.00 6.32
N LEU A 60 -10.44 -1.21 5.79
CA LEU A 60 -11.75 -1.74 5.49
C LEU A 60 -12.56 -1.97 6.77
N ASP A 61 -11.99 -2.68 7.75
CA ASP A 61 -12.62 -3.01 9.02
C ASP A 61 -13.02 -1.76 9.81
N SER A 62 -12.06 -0.89 10.09
CA SER A 62 -12.33 0.38 10.78
C SER A 62 -13.27 1.29 10.00
N GLY A 63 -13.16 1.33 8.67
CA GLY A 63 -14.00 2.18 7.84
C GLY A 63 -15.46 1.75 7.77
N MET A 64 -15.76 0.46 7.91
CA MET A 64 -17.13 -0.05 7.98
C MET A 64 -17.87 0.40 9.25
N VAL A 65 -17.14 0.81 10.30
CA VAL A 65 -17.72 1.31 11.55
C VAL A 65 -18.24 2.74 11.39
N ASP A 66 -17.38 3.69 10.97
CA ASP A 66 -17.75 5.11 10.94
C ASP A 66 -17.05 5.96 9.85
N ASN A 67 -16.20 5.36 9.01
CA ASN A 67 -15.47 6.09 7.98
C ASN A 67 -15.57 5.41 6.60
N PRO A 68 -16.62 5.71 5.82
CA PRO A 68 -16.84 5.12 4.51
C PRO A 68 -15.70 5.35 3.50
N ARG A 69 -14.92 6.42 3.67
CA ARG A 69 -13.74 6.67 2.83
C ARG A 69 -12.64 5.65 3.11
N ASN A 70 -12.39 5.34 4.38
CA ASN A 70 -11.43 4.29 4.75
C ASN A 70 -11.91 2.92 4.24
N ALA A 71 -13.22 2.63 4.33
CA ALA A 71 -13.78 1.39 3.80
C ALA A 71 -13.53 1.26 2.29
N ALA A 72 -13.79 2.34 1.54
CA ALA A 72 -13.55 2.37 0.11
C ALA A 72 -12.06 2.22 -0.25
N LEU A 73 -11.18 2.87 0.50
CA LEU A 73 -9.72 2.77 0.30
C LEU A 73 -9.20 1.36 0.60
N GLY A 74 -9.64 0.77 1.71
CA GLY A 74 -9.29 -0.61 2.08
C GLY A 74 -9.73 -1.60 1.02
N ALA A 75 -10.99 -1.55 0.60
CA ALA A 75 -11.52 -2.42 -0.46
C ALA A 75 -10.79 -2.26 -1.80
N GLN A 76 -10.42 -1.02 -2.18
CA GLN A 76 -9.65 -0.77 -3.40
C GLN A 76 -8.23 -1.32 -3.29
N THR A 77 -7.57 -1.13 -2.14
CA THR A 77 -6.22 -1.66 -1.89
C THR A 77 -6.21 -3.18 -2.00
N LEU A 78 -7.18 -3.85 -1.37
CA LEU A 78 -7.32 -5.31 -1.43
C LEU A 78 -7.53 -5.81 -2.87
N ARG A 79 -8.39 -5.16 -3.66
CA ARG A 79 -8.57 -5.50 -5.08
C ARG A 79 -7.25 -5.39 -5.86
N ARG A 80 -6.49 -4.31 -5.65
CA ARG A 80 -5.21 -4.08 -6.35
C ARG A 80 -4.12 -5.06 -5.96
N VAL A 81 -4.07 -5.50 -4.70
CA VAL A 81 -3.12 -6.52 -4.23
C VAL A 81 -3.40 -7.88 -4.89
N LEU A 82 -4.68 -8.16 -5.15
CA LEU A 82 -5.17 -9.39 -5.78
C LEU A 82 -5.16 -9.36 -7.31
N GLU A 83 -4.90 -8.22 -7.95
CA GLU A 83 -4.70 -8.14 -9.39
C GLU A 83 -3.51 -9.03 -9.78
N HIS A 84 -3.70 -9.87 -10.79
CA HIS A 84 -2.61 -10.58 -11.44
C HIS A 84 -1.75 -9.57 -12.20
N GLU A 85 -0.43 -9.73 -12.11
CA GLU A 85 0.53 -9.01 -12.96
C GLU A 85 0.42 -9.50 -14.41
#